data_AF-A0A2D9XNU6-F1
#
_entry.id   AF-A0A2D9XNU6-F1
#
_cell.length_a   1.000
_cell.length_b   1.000
_cell.length_c   1.000
_cell.angle_alpha   90.00
_cell.angle_beta   90.00
_cell.angle_gamma   90.00
#
_symmetry.space_group_name_H-M   'P 1'
#
loop_
_entity.id
_entity.type
_entity.pdbx_description
1 polymer ?
#
loop_
_entity_poly.entity_id
_entity_poly.type
_entity_poly.pdbx_seq_one_letter_code
_entity_poly.pdbx_strand_id
1 'polypeptide(L)'
;MNDKSEKRIEALEHKLSYQERQIEELSELATQQWKEIEALKRRLQKTHEEIENYIEEARETAGEKGLTPTEQAARDKPPHY
;
A
#
# COMPACT_ATOMS: atom_id res chain seq x y z
N MET A 1 44.69 4.49 -42.15
CA MET A 1 44.15 3.60 -41.09
C MET A 1 43.40 4.34 -39.98
N ASN A 2 43.47 5.69 -39.88
CA ASN A 2 42.75 6.48 -38.86
C ASN A 2 41.23 6.57 -39.06
N ASP A 3 40.77 6.77 -40.30
CA ASP A 3 39.36 7.02 -40.65
C ASP A 3 38.39 5.92 -40.18
N LYS A 4 38.80 4.65 -40.22
CA LYS A 4 37.96 3.53 -39.73
C LYS A 4 37.84 3.53 -38.20
N SER A 5 38.89 3.94 -37.51
CA SER A 5 38.88 4.04 -36.04
C SER A 5 38.06 5.24 -35.59
N GLU A 6 38.21 6.40 -36.24
CA GLU A 6 37.41 7.60 -35.99
C GLU A 6 35.91 7.34 -36.19
N LYS A 7 35.51 6.72 -37.30
CA LYS A 7 34.10 6.33 -37.54
C LYS A 7 33.55 5.37 -36.48
N ARG A 8 34.39 4.48 -35.95
CA ARG A 8 33.97 3.54 -34.91
C ARG A 8 33.79 4.25 -33.57
N ILE A 9 34.65 5.22 -33.26
CA ILE A 9 34.54 6.05 -32.05
C ILE A 9 33.26 6.88 -32.10
N GLU A 10 33.02 7.59 -33.21
CA GLU A 10 31.81 8.38 -33.41
C GLU A 10 30.54 7.55 -33.26
N ALA A 11 30.52 6.34 -33.84
CA ALA A 11 29.39 5.41 -33.70
C ALA A 11 29.20 4.91 -32.26
N LEU A 12 30.26 4.79 -31.47
CA LEU A 12 30.18 4.41 -30.06
C LEU A 12 29.70 5.59 -29.20
N GLU A 13 30.16 6.81 -29.47
CA GLU A 13 29.71 8.02 -28.78
C GLU A 13 28.22 8.27 -29.00
N HIS A 14 27.75 8.10 -30.24
CA HIS A 14 26.32 8.20 -30.55
C HIS A 14 25.47 7.17 -29.80
N LYS A 15 25.95 5.92 -29.72
CA LYS A 15 25.28 4.85 -28.97
C LYS A 15 25.30 5.13 -27.47
N LEU A 16 26.42 5.60 -26.94
CA LEU A 16 26.57 5.92 -25.52
C LEU A 16 25.60 7.03 -25.13
N SER A 17 25.56 8.12 -25.89
CA SER A 17 24.64 9.24 -25.62
C SER A 17 23.17 8.80 -25.65
N TYR A 18 22.81 7.95 -26.62
CA TYR A 18 21.46 7.36 -26.66
C TYR A 18 21.17 6.50 -25.43
N GLN A 19 22.12 5.65 -25.02
CA GLN A 19 21.97 4.80 -23.84
C GLN A 19 21.91 5.59 -22.54
N GLU A 20 22.70 6.65 -22.39
CA GLU A 20 22.66 7.55 -21.23
C GLU A 20 21.27 8.17 -21.07
N ARG A 21 20.71 8.67 -22.18
CA ARG A 21 19.34 9.21 -22.17
C ARG A 21 18.30 8.15 -21.81
N GLN A 22 18.41 6.94 -22.36
CA GLN A 22 17.49 5.85 -22.01
C GLN A 22 17.58 5.47 -20.53
N ILE A 23 18.78 5.47 -19.94
CA ILE A 23 18.98 5.18 -18.52
C ILE A 23 18.32 6.27 -17.66
N GLU A 24 18.45 7.54 -18.05
CA GLU A 24 17.83 8.65 -17.34
C GLU A 24 16.29 8.56 -17.39
N GLU A 25 15.71 8.31 -18.56
CA GLU A 25 14.27 8.10 -18.74
C GLU A 25 13.76 6.91 -17.89
N LEU A 26 14.51 5.79 -17.85
CA LEU A 26 14.17 4.63 -17.02
C LEU A 26 14.29 4.92 -15.52
N SER A 27 15.28 5.71 -15.11
CA SER A 27 15.47 6.11 -13.72
C SER A 27 14.32 6.99 -13.23
N GLU A 28 13.87 7.92 -14.08
CA GLU A 28 12.72 8.76 -13.79
C GLU A 28 11.45 7.92 -13.66
N LEU A 29 11.20 7.01 -14.61
CA LEU A 29 10.06 6.09 -14.58
C LEU A 29 10.06 5.22 -13.32
N ALA A 30 11.20 4.64 -12.95
CA ALA A 30 11.34 3.84 -11.74
C ALA A 30 11.02 4.65 -10.48
N THR A 31 11.45 5.91 -10.43
CA THR A 31 11.15 6.84 -9.33
C THR A 31 9.66 7.17 -9.24
N GLN A 32 9.01 7.39 -10.38
CA GLN A 32 7.57 7.63 -10.45
C GLN A 32 6.79 6.40 -9.96
N GLN A 33 7.15 5.21 -10.46
CA GLN A 33 6.52 3.95 -10.05
C GLN A 33 6.70 3.66 -8.55
N TRP A 34 7.88 3.96 -7.99
CA TRP A 34 8.11 3.82 -6.55
C TRP A 34 7.11 4.66 -5.73
N LYS A 35 6.91 5.92 -6.11
CA LYS A 35 5.96 6.83 -5.44
C LYS A 35 4.52 6.32 -5.54
N GLU A 36 4.13 5.79 -6.70
CA GLU A 36 2.81 5.18 -6.89
C GLU A 36 2.62 3.96 -6.00
N ILE A 37 3.61 3.07 -5.93
CA ILE A 37 3.58 1.88 -5.07
C ILE A 37 3.45 2.30 -3.60
N GLU A 38 4.19 3.30 -3.14
CA GLU A 38 4.06 3.82 -1.78
C GLU A 38 2.66 4.36 -1.50
N ALA A 39 2.09 5.13 -2.44
CA ALA A 39 0.74 5.66 -2.30
C ALA A 39 -0.32 4.54 -2.22
N LEU A 40 -0.18 3.51 -3.06
CA LEU A 40 -1.05 2.34 -3.05
C LEU A 40 -0.93 1.55 -1.75
N LYS A 41 0.29 1.33 -1.25
CA LYS A 41 0.53 0.67 0.05
C LYS A 41 -0.15 1.41 1.19
N ARG A 42 -0.03 2.74 1.25
CA ARG A 42 -0.69 3.57 2.27
C ARG A 42 -2.21 3.47 2.19
N ARG A 43 -2.78 3.47 0.99
CA ARG A 43 -4.23 3.31 0.79
C ARG A 43 -4.71 1.94 1.26
N LEU A 44 -4.00 0.87 0.90
CA LEU A 44 -4.30 -0.49 1.34
C LEU A 44 -4.25 -0.60 2.87
N GLN A 45 -3.23 -0.03 3.50
CA GLN A 45 -3.12 -0.02 4.96
C GLN A 45 -4.33 0.68 5.60
N LYS A 46 -4.69 1.88 5.12
CA LYS A 46 -5.85 2.63 5.63
C LYS A 46 -7.15 1.83 5.48
N THR A 47 -7.36 1.19 4.33
CA THR A 47 -8.55 0.36 4.11
C THR A 47 -8.55 -0.86 5.02
N HIS A 48 -7.39 -1.47 5.27
CA HIS A 48 -7.28 -2.58 6.22
C HIS A 48 -7.65 -2.15 7.64
N GLU A 49 -7.10 -1.03 8.12
CA GLU A 49 -7.43 -0.43 9.42
C GLU A 49 -8.92 -0.11 9.53
N GLU A 50 -9.52 0.48 8.48
CA GLU A 50 -10.97 0.74 8.44
C GLU A 50 -11.79 -0.54 8.57
N ILE A 51 -11.43 -1.61 7.86
CA ILE A 51 -12.10 -2.91 7.94
C ILE A 51 -11.98 -3.51 9.35
N GLU A 52 -10.81 -3.44 9.97
CA GLU A 52 -10.61 -3.93 11.35
C GLU A 52 -11.50 -3.17 12.34
N ASN A 53 -11.55 -1.84 12.25
CA ASN A 53 -12.42 -1.01 13.09
C ASN A 53 -13.90 -1.38 12.91
N TYR A 54 -14.37 -1.55 11.67
CA TYR A 54 -15.76 -1.98 11.41
C TYR A 54 -16.07 -3.36 12.00
N ILE A 55 -15.11 -4.29 11.94
CA ILE A 55 -15.27 -5.63 12.54
C ILE A 55 -15.34 -5.53 14.07
N GLU A 56 -14.53 -4.67 14.68
CA GLU A 56 -14.54 -4.43 16.12
C GLU A 56 -15.87 -3.79 16.57
N GLU A 57 -16.31 -2.71 15.91
CA GLU A 57 -17.62 -2.08 16.16
C GLU A 57 -18.78 -3.08 16.00
N ALA A 58 -18.73 -3.94 14.97
CA ALA A 58 -19.73 -4.99 14.77
C ALA A 58 -19.72 -6.04 15.90
N ARG A 59 -18.57 -6.34 16.49
CA ARG A 59 -18.45 -7.23 17.65
C ARG A 59 -18.96 -6.59 18.92
N GLU A 60 -18.66 -5.32 19.16
CA GLU A 60 -19.16 -4.56 20.31
C GLU A 60 -20.69 -4.47 20.28
N THR A 61 -21.26 -4.08 19.14
CA THR A 61 -22.72 -4.02 18.96
C THR A 61 -23.40 -5.38 19.05
N ALA A 62 -22.74 -6.47 18.62
CA ALA A 62 -23.24 -7.84 18.81
C ALA A 62 -23.14 -8.31 20.27
N GLY A 63 -22.09 -7.91 21.00
CA GLY A 63 -21.90 -8.17 22.42
C GLY A 63 -22.90 -7.41 23.30
N GLU A 64 -23.22 -6.17 22.95
CA GLU A 64 -24.28 -5.38 23.60
C GLU A 64 -25.67 -5.99 23.41
N LYS A 65 -25.94 -6.66 22.29
CA LYS A 65 -27.18 -7.43 22.08
C LYS A 65 -27.27 -8.71 22.91
N GLY A 66 -26.19 -9.15 23.56
CA GLY A 66 -26.14 -10.39 24.36
C GLY A 66 -26.69 -10.25 25.79
N LEU A 67 -27.02 -9.04 26.24
CA LEU A 67 -27.67 -8.81 27.52
C LEU A 67 -28.87 -7.89 27.29
N THR A 68 -30.04 -8.49 27.11
CA THR A 68 -31.28 -7.70 27.19
C THR A 68 -31.40 -7.11 28.60
N PRO A 69 -31.96 -5.89 28.77
CA PRO A 69 -32.20 -5.32 30.11
C PRO A 69 -32.96 -6.26 31.06
N THR A 70 -33.80 -7.12 30.49
CA THR A 70 -34.51 -8.22 31.15
C THR A 70 -33.61 -9.33 31.69
N GLU A 71 -32.57 -9.73 30.95
CA GLU A 71 -31.62 -10.79 31.38
C GLU A 71 -30.67 -10.29 32.48
N GLN A 72 -30.27 -9.01 32.44
CA GLN A 72 -29.52 -8.38 33.53
C GLN A 72 -30.36 -8.29 34.81
N ALA A 73 -31.63 -7.88 34.69
CA ALA A 73 -32.55 -7.81 35.84
C ALA A 73 -32.86 -9.19 36.46
N ALA A 74 -32.82 -10.27 35.67
CA ALA A 74 -33.00 -11.64 36.16
C ALA A 74 -31.76 -12.16 36.92
N ARG A 75 -30.55 -11.73 36.53
CA ARG A 75 -29.30 -12.10 37.20
C ARG A 75 -29.13 -11.45 38.57
N ASP A 76 -29.62 -10.23 38.73
CA ASP A 76 -29.43 -9.44 39.96
C ASP A 76 -30.58 -9.61 40.97
N LYS A 77 -31.56 -10.50 40.71
CA LYS A 77 -32.67 -10.74 41.63
C LYS A 77 -32.22 -11.67 42.78
N PRO A 78 -32.34 -11.27 44.06
CA PRO A 78 -31.91 -12.09 45.19
C PRO A 78 -32.73 -13.39 45.30
N PRO A 79 -32.16 -14.50 45.84
CA PRO A 79 -32.90 -15.73 46.06
C PRO A 79 -34.08 -15.46 47.00
N HIS A 80 -35.30 -15.77 46.53
CA HIS A 80 -36.47 -15.81 47.42
C HIS A 80 -36.36 -17.08 48.27
N TYR A 81 -36.15 -16.89 49.58
CA TYR A 81 -36.19 -17.94 50.60
C TYR A 81 -37.62 -18.31 50.97
#